data_AF-A0A2R6NW69-F1
#
_entry.id   AF-A0A2R6NW69-F1
#
_cell.length_a   1.000
_cell.length_b   1.000
_cell.length_c   1.000
_cell.angle_alpha   90.00
_cell.angle_beta   90.00
_cell.angle_gamma   90.00
#
_symmetry.space_group_name_H-M   'P 1'
#
loop_
_entity.id
_entity.type
_entity.pdbx_description
1 polymer ?
#
loop_
_entity_poly.entity_id
_entity_poly.type
_entity_poly.pdbx_seq_one_letter_code
_entity_poly.pdbx_strand_id
1 'polypeptide(L)' 'MAVLPGKSSSDPVDGNLAATYTLIYSFLTKHSHTKAAEALKKSAKDVVVLKDNMEVDGPSLDRIVKEWKTLAPK' A
#
# COMPACT_ATOMS: atom_id res chain seq x y z
N MET A 1 8.83 -36.85 0.90
CA MET A 1 8.32 -36.04 2.02
C MET A 1 8.99 -34.68 1.95
N ALA A 2 8.30 -33.67 1.42
CA ALA A 2 8.87 -32.32 1.32
C ALA A 2 8.64 -31.61 2.65
N VAL A 3 9.72 -31.35 3.38
CA VAL A 3 9.75 -30.38 4.48
C VAL A 3 9.40 -29.02 3.90
N LEU A 4 8.30 -28.45 4.39
CA LEU A 4 7.97 -27.04 4.22
C LEU A 4 8.80 -26.27 5.27
N PRO A 5 9.84 -25.51 4.90
CA PRO A 5 10.49 -24.63 5.85
C PRO A 5 9.55 -23.48 6.18
N GLY A 6 9.46 -23.22 7.48
CA GLY A 6 8.50 -22.33 8.09
C GLY A 6 8.61 -20.89 7.60
N LYS A 7 7.46 -20.23 7.68
CA LYS A 7 7.26 -18.82 8.02
C LYS A 7 8.54 -18.15 8.55
N SER A 8 9.28 -17.47 7.67
CA SER A 8 10.39 -16.60 8.06
C SER A 8 9.83 -15.26 8.52
N SER A 9 9.50 -15.19 9.82
CA SER A 9 9.44 -13.97 10.59
C SER A 9 10.86 -13.45 10.83
N SER A 10 11.21 -12.34 10.21
CA SER A 10 12.37 -11.53 10.55
C SER A 10 11.98 -10.08 10.31
N ASP A 11 11.47 -9.42 11.35
CA ASP A 11 10.78 -8.13 11.32
C ASP A 11 11.58 -7.00 10.64
N PRO A 12 11.16 -6.54 9.44
CA PRO A 12 11.35 -5.16 9.02
C PRO A 12 10.20 -4.35 9.65
N VAL A 13 10.22 -3.01 9.61
CA VAL A 13 8.91 -2.35 9.48
C VAL A 13 8.36 -2.90 8.17
N ASP A 14 7.38 -3.81 8.25
CA ASP A 14 6.87 -4.66 7.17
C ASP A 14 7.01 -3.93 5.82
N GLY A 15 7.98 -4.30 4.99
CA GLY A 15 8.22 -3.60 3.71
C GLY A 15 6.94 -3.57 2.86
N ASN A 16 6.08 -4.57 3.05
CA ASN A 16 4.75 -4.66 2.48
C ASN A 16 3.76 -3.63 3.07
N LEU A 17 3.82 -3.35 4.38
CA LEU A 17 3.01 -2.35 5.05
C LEU A 17 3.42 -0.94 4.60
N ALA A 18 4.72 -0.67 4.52
CA ALA A 18 5.23 0.60 4.03
C ALA A 18 4.82 0.86 2.57
N ALA A 19 4.94 -0.16 1.71
CA ALA A 19 4.46 -0.10 0.33
C ALA A 19 2.94 0.13 0.26
N THR A 20 2.17 -0.53 1.11
CA THR A 20 0.70 -0.37 1.17
C THR A 20 0.30 1.06 1.56
N TYR A 21 0.86 1.60 2.64
CA TYR A 21 0.58 2.99 3.04
C TYR A 21 0.98 3.98 1.95
N THR A 22 2.11 3.73 1.28
CA THR A 22 2.58 4.57 0.17
C THR A 22 1.64 4.51 -1.02
N LEU A 23 1.16 3.32 -1.41
CA LEU A 23 0.16 3.16 -2.47
C LEU A 23 -1.11 3.95 -2.15
N ILE A 24 -1.64 3.81 -0.94
CA ILE A 24 -2.86 4.49 -0.52
C ILE A 24 -2.64 6.01 -0.49
N TYR A 25 -1.53 6.48 0.06
CA TYR A 25 -1.19 7.91 0.07
C TYR A 25 -1.10 8.49 -1.34
N SER A 26 -0.36 7.82 -2.24
CA SER A 26 -0.21 8.21 -3.65
C SER A 26 -1.54 8.19 -4.41
N PHE A 27 -2.44 7.26 -4.09
CA PHE A 27 -3.79 7.23 -4.65
C PHE A 27 -4.60 8.45 -4.18
N LEU A 28 -4.59 8.75 -2.88
CA LEU A 28 -5.34 9.87 -2.31
C LEU A 28 -4.82 11.22 -2.83
N THR A 29 -3.51 11.40 -2.97
CA THR A 29 -2.94 12.63 -3.55
C THR A 29 -3.27 12.76 -5.04
N LYS A 30 -3.16 11.68 -5.82
CA LYS A 30 -3.47 11.68 -7.26
C LYS A 30 -4.94 12.01 -7.57
N HIS A 31 -5.87 11.59 -6.71
CA HIS A 31 -7.31 11.88 -6.84
C HIS A 31 -7.76 13.17 -6.13
N SER A 32 -6.81 14.02 -5.69
CA SER A 32 -7.10 15.27 -4.97
C SER A 32 -7.87 15.07 -3.64
N HIS A 33 -7.78 13.89 -3.03
CA HIS A 33 -8.27 13.60 -1.68
C HIS A 33 -7.22 14.02 -0.62
N THR A 34 -6.74 15.25 -0.70
CA THR A 34 -5.65 15.79 0.14
C THR A 34 -5.92 15.66 1.63
N LYS A 35 -7.14 15.95 2.09
CA LYS A 35 -7.50 15.81 3.52
C LYS A 35 -7.35 14.37 4.04
N ALA A 36 -7.69 13.39 3.22
CA ALA A 36 -7.55 11.98 3.56
C ALA A 36 -6.07 11.54 3.48
N ALA A 37 -5.33 12.02 2.48
CA ALA A 37 -3.90 11.77 2.34
C ALA A 37 -3.13 12.29 3.57
N GLU A 38 -3.43 13.51 4.02
CA GLU A 38 -2.81 14.10 5.21
C GLU A 38 -3.19 13.37 6.51
N ALA A 39 -4.46 12.97 6.65
CA ALA A 39 -4.91 12.19 7.80
C ALA A 39 -4.20 10.82 7.87
N LEU A 40 -4.04 10.15 6.73
CA LEU A 40 -3.30 8.91 6.60
C LEU A 40 -1.82 9.14 6.94
N LYS A 41 -1.19 10.16 6.35
CA LYS A 41 0.21 10.52 6.62
C LYS A 41 0.45 10.78 8.10
N LYS A 42 -0.49 11.45 8.78
CA LYS A 42 -0.44 11.76 10.20
C LYS A 42 -0.62 10.51 11.08
N SER A 43 -1.55 9.64 10.72
CA SER A 43 -1.83 8.41 11.47
C SER A 43 -0.75 7.34 11.28
N ALA A 44 -0.10 7.33 10.12
CA ALA A 44 0.95 6.38 9.80
C ALA A 44 2.33 6.81 10.32
N LYS A 45 2.51 8.04 10.87
CA LYS A 45 3.84 8.53 11.30
C LYS A 45 4.54 7.61 12.30
N ASP A 46 3.78 6.97 13.18
CA ASP A 46 4.28 6.04 14.20
C ASP A 46 4.55 4.63 13.65
N VAL A 47 4.17 4.36 12.41
CA VAL A 47 4.22 3.03 11.78
C VAL A 47 5.16 3.03 10.57
N VAL A 48 5.11 4.06 9.71
CA VAL A 48 5.88 4.16 8.46
C VAL A 48 6.16 5.63 8.10
N VAL A 49 7.38 5.92 7.65
CA VAL A 49 7.72 7.23 7.07
C VAL A 49 7.24 7.32 5.62
N LEU A 50 6.13 8.03 5.41
CA LEU A 50 5.59 8.34 4.08
C LEU A 50 6.31 9.54 3.44
N LYS A 51 7.06 9.30 2.36
CA LYS A 51 7.66 10.35 1.53
C LYS A 51 6.86 10.55 0.25
N ASP A 52 6.74 11.80 -0.17
CA ASP A 52 5.94 12.22 -1.33
C ASP A 52 6.48 11.73 -2.70
N ASN A 53 7.67 11.10 -2.74
CA ASN A 53 8.33 10.60 -3.96
C ASN A 53 8.81 9.15 -3.84
N MET A 54 8.06 8.29 -3.17
CA MET A 54 8.39 6.86 -3.14
C MET A 54 7.83 6.18 -4.39
N GLU A 55 8.73 5.70 -5.26
CA GLU A 55 8.38 4.72 -6.29
C GLU A 55 8.00 3.43 -5.59
N VAL A 56 6.72 3.04 -5.70
CA VAL A 56 6.26 1.74 -5.22
C VAL A 56 6.33 0.76 -6.37
N ASP A 57 6.99 -0.36 -6.13
CA ASP A 57 7.00 -1.48 -7.05
C ASP A 57 5.60 -2.13 -7.07
N GLY A 58 4.92 -2.05 -8.24
CA GLY A 58 3.61 -2.66 -8.44
C GLY A 58 2.57 -1.79 -9.17
N PRO A 59 1.42 -2.39 -9.55
CA PRO A 59 0.34 -1.67 -10.22
C PRO A 59 -0.29 -0.62 -9.30
N SER A 60 -0.66 0.52 -9.87
CA SER A 60 -1.36 1.57 -9.13
C SER A 60 -2.71 1.08 -8.60
N LEU A 61 -3.16 1.64 -7.47
CA LEU A 61 -4.49 1.35 -6.91
C LEU A 61 -5.61 1.60 -7.94
N ASP A 62 -5.46 2.57 -8.84
CA ASP A 62 -6.37 2.78 -9.98
C ASP A 62 -6.56 1.53 -10.84
N ARG A 63 -5.45 0.87 -11.18
CA ARG A 63 -5.45 -0.33 -12.00
C ARG A 63 -6.09 -1.48 -11.24
N ILE A 64 -5.75 -1.65 -9.96
CA ILE A 64 -6.33 -2.67 -9.08
C ILE A 64 -7.85 -2.50 -8.98
N VAL A 65 -8.33 -1.28 -8.71
CA VAL A 65 -9.76 -0.98 -8.61
C VAL A 65 -10.47 -1.21 -9.95
N LYS A 66 -9.84 -0.87 -11.07
CA LYS A 66 -10.39 -1.12 -12.40
C LYS A 66 -10.53 -2.61 -12.67
N GLU A 67 -9.50 -3.41 -12.39
CA GLU A 67 -9.52 -4.86 -12.57
C GLU A 67 -10.58 -5.52 -11.66
N TRP A 68 -10.72 -5.08 -10.41
CA TRP A 68 -11.78 -5.57 -9.53
C TRP A 68 -13.19 -5.27 -10.03
N LYS A 69 -13.43 -4.07 -10.57
CA LYS A 69 -14.72 -3.73 -11.18
C LYS A 69 -15.04 -4.58 -12.40
N THR A 70 -14.04 -5.02 -13.15
CA THR A 70 -14.24 -5.92 -14.30
C THR A 70 -14.46 -7.38 -13.90
N LEU A 71 -14.02 -7.78 -12.69
CA LEU A 71 -14.20 -9.12 -12.14
C LEU A 71 -15.49 -9.26 -11.32
N ALA A 72 -16.05 -8.14 -10.84
CA ALA A 72 -17.33 -8.16 -10.13
C ALA A 72 -18.44 -8.65 -11.09
N PRO A 73 -19.15 -9.76 -10.77
CA PRO A 73 -20.30 -10.17 -11.56
C PRO A 73 -21.35 -9.06 -11.52
N LYS A 74 -21.96 -8.82 -12.69
CA LYS A 74 -22.98 -7.78 -12.90
C LYS A 74 -24.27 -8.08 -12.14
#